data_AF-A0A7Z2V2L4-F1
#
_entry.id   AF-A0A7Z2V2L4-F1
#
_cell.length_a   1.000
_cell.length_b   1.000
_cell.length_c   1.000
_cell.angle_alpha   90.00
_cell.angle_beta   90.00
_cell.angle_gamma   90.00
#
_symmetry.space_group_name_H-M   'P 1'
#
loop_
_entity.id
_entity.type
_entity.pdbx_description
1 polymer ?
#
loop_
_entity_poly.entity_id
_entity_poly.type
_entity_poly.pdbx_seq_one_letter_code
_entity_poly.pdbx_strand_id
1 'polypeptide(L)'
;MNDKSAILILEAPWGLYEGDINRSSVEPFFQGLAKQSSDIEVLHSRFYDGNSFKRAFEALTRYKYKNAIVYVAGHGDGQRVGGAKILDIMVACNLGAAASNITGVVLGSCLSSGGAKRSQANIINVLIQESNLAWVAAYNCVAFWHESTMVDLSVIRQMIMAEESHFNSREGIVAQLAMGIECFSPQAPIGRPGSTEGGLTSLKTGVSFFAQPRGRGNRSRCVTEEVWDFWNDFQVLGEDDELAAEFY
;
A
#
# COMPACT_ATOMS: atom_id res chain seq x y z
N MET A 1 25.26 -3.32 3.21
CA MET A 1 23.85 -3.38 3.64
C MET A 1 23.64 -2.10 4.42
N ASN A 2 22.64 -1.28 4.06
CA ASN A 2 22.29 -0.10 4.83
C ASN A 2 21.46 -0.58 6.03
N ASP A 3 21.87 -0.22 7.25
CA ASP A 3 21.16 -0.64 8.47
C ASP A 3 19.80 0.05 8.62
N LYS A 4 19.54 1.08 7.80
CA LYS A 4 18.26 1.79 7.73
C LYS A 4 17.24 1.07 6.88
N SER A 5 15.99 1.21 7.28
CA SER A 5 14.83 0.94 6.44
C SER A 5 14.54 2.14 5.54
N ALA A 6 13.89 1.94 4.39
CA ALA A 6 13.61 3.01 3.45
C ALA A 6 12.18 2.99 2.91
N ILE A 7 11.60 4.19 2.78
CA ILE A 7 10.36 4.44 2.06
C ILE A 7 10.74 5.11 0.74
N LEU A 8 10.53 4.39 -0.36
CA LEU A 8 10.86 4.81 -1.72
C LEU A 8 9.59 5.37 -2.38
N ILE A 9 9.43 6.69 -2.34
CA ILE A 9 8.26 7.38 -2.87
C ILE A 9 8.49 7.74 -4.33
N LEU A 10 7.68 7.16 -5.20
CA LEU A 10 7.57 7.48 -6.61
C LEU A 10 6.23 8.19 -6.81
N GLU A 11 6.27 9.50 -7.08
CA GLU A 11 5.06 10.32 -7.14
C GLU A 11 4.88 10.98 -8.51
N ALA A 12 3.71 10.80 -9.11
CA ALA A 12 3.29 11.59 -10.25
C ALA A 12 2.58 12.88 -9.80
N PRO A 13 2.75 14.00 -10.51
CA PRO A 13 2.08 15.25 -10.18
C PRO A 13 0.55 15.08 -10.14
N TRP A 14 -0.08 15.59 -9.09
CA TRP A 14 -1.53 15.51 -8.92
C TRP A 14 -2.28 16.57 -9.71
N GLY A 15 -1.64 17.67 -10.14
CA GLY A 15 -2.32 18.64 -11.02
C GLY A 15 -3.59 19.26 -10.43
N LEU A 16 -3.75 19.31 -9.10
CA LEU A 16 -4.99 19.79 -8.45
C LEU A 16 -5.19 21.31 -8.60
N TYR A 17 -4.13 22.03 -8.95
CA TYR A 17 -4.13 23.48 -9.13
C TYR A 17 -3.60 23.84 -10.52
N GLU A 18 -4.37 24.62 -11.26
CA GLU A 18 -3.94 25.16 -12.55
C GLU A 18 -2.70 26.06 -12.35
N GLY A 19 -1.68 25.87 -13.20
CA GLY A 19 -0.42 26.63 -13.15
C GLY A 19 0.61 26.13 -12.13
N ASP A 20 0.25 25.27 -11.18
CA ASP A 20 1.18 24.62 -10.25
C ASP A 20 0.81 23.14 -10.04
N ILE A 21 1.16 22.34 -11.05
CA ILE A 21 0.87 20.90 -11.09
C ILE A 21 1.54 20.11 -9.95
N ASN A 22 2.51 20.74 -9.29
CA ASN A 22 3.49 20.15 -8.39
C ASN A 22 3.24 20.51 -6.92
N ARG A 23 2.24 21.35 -6.65
CA ARG A 23 1.92 21.87 -5.32
C ARG A 23 1.52 20.77 -4.34
N SER A 24 0.58 19.92 -4.75
CA SER A 24 0.09 18.84 -3.92
C SER A 24 1.10 17.70 -3.98
N SER A 25 1.52 17.22 -2.81
CA SER A 25 2.46 16.11 -2.71
C SER A 25 2.22 15.32 -1.43
N VAL A 26 2.43 14.01 -1.50
CA VAL A 26 2.45 13.12 -0.33
C VAL A 26 3.75 13.25 0.48
N GLU A 27 4.81 13.80 -0.11
CA GLU A 27 6.15 13.89 0.49
C GLU A 27 6.16 14.49 1.92
N PRO A 28 5.46 15.62 2.20
CA PRO A 28 5.50 16.22 3.54
C PRO A 28 4.97 15.30 4.66
N PHE A 29 4.02 14.41 4.35
CA PHE A 29 3.47 13.45 5.31
C PHE A 29 4.51 12.42 5.71
N PHE A 30 5.24 11.86 4.74
CA PHE A 30 6.29 10.87 4.98
C PHE A 30 7.55 11.50 5.59
N GLN A 31 7.89 12.74 5.23
CA GLN A 31 8.94 13.48 5.93
C GLN A 31 8.60 13.68 7.41
N GLY A 32 7.33 13.92 7.73
CA GLY A 32 6.85 13.97 9.11
C GLY A 32 7.07 12.66 9.85
N LEU A 33 6.71 11.52 9.24
CA LEU A 33 6.95 10.19 9.79
C LEU A 33 8.43 9.91 10.02
N ALA A 34 9.30 10.20 9.04
CA ALA A 34 10.73 9.95 9.17
C ALA A 34 11.38 10.78 10.30
N LYS A 35 10.85 11.95 10.65
CA LYS A 35 11.36 12.73 11.79
C LYS A 35 11.11 12.07 13.14
N GLN A 36 10.25 11.06 13.22
CA GLN A 36 9.95 10.32 14.44
C GLN A 36 10.86 9.11 14.67
N SER A 37 11.72 8.75 13.70
CA SER A 37 12.61 7.58 13.77
C SER A 37 13.97 7.90 13.14
N SER A 38 15.05 7.46 13.78
CA SER A 38 16.42 7.67 13.29
C SER A 38 16.86 6.64 12.23
N ASP A 39 16.12 5.54 12.12
CA ASP A 39 16.42 4.36 11.31
C ASP A 39 15.56 4.23 10.04
N ILE A 40 14.68 5.20 9.77
CA ILE A 40 13.89 5.28 8.54
C ILE A 40 14.41 6.40 7.64
N GLU A 41 14.67 6.08 6.39
CA GLU A 41 15.01 7.01 5.33
C GLU A 41 13.83 7.18 4.36
N VAL A 42 13.48 8.42 4.02
CA VAL A 42 12.47 8.71 2.98
C VAL A 42 13.21 9.23 1.76
N LEU A 43 13.11 8.50 0.66
CA LEU A 43 13.62 8.94 -0.63
C LEU A 43 12.43 9.22 -1.54
N HIS A 44 12.40 10.41 -2.12
CA HIS A 44 11.33 10.85 -3.00
C HIS A 44 11.87 11.12 -4.40
N SER A 45 11.14 10.67 -5.40
CA SER A 45 11.38 11.05 -6.78
C SER A 45 10.07 11.18 -7.54
N ARG A 46 10.03 12.12 -8.47
CA ARG A 46 8.89 12.31 -9.35
C ARG A 46 9.01 11.53 -10.63
N PHE A 47 7.86 11.13 -11.17
CA PHE A 47 7.75 10.59 -12.51
C PHE A 47 6.54 11.17 -13.24
N TYR A 48 6.54 11.09 -14.57
CA TYR A 48 5.54 11.70 -15.44
C TYR A 48 4.96 10.70 -16.47
N ASP A 49 5.63 9.57 -16.66
CA ASP A 49 5.27 8.49 -17.56
C ASP A 49 6.02 7.20 -17.17
N GLY A 50 5.82 6.12 -17.93
CA GLY A 50 6.48 4.84 -17.67
C GLY A 50 8.02 4.88 -17.79
N ASN A 51 8.60 5.77 -18.60
CA ASN A 51 10.05 5.85 -18.79
C ASN A 51 10.71 6.59 -17.63
N SER A 52 10.17 7.75 -17.26
CA SER A 52 10.58 8.51 -16.09
C SER A 52 10.35 7.72 -14.79
N PHE A 53 9.29 6.90 -14.71
CA PHE A 53 9.08 5.98 -13.59
C PHE A 53 10.26 5.02 -13.45
N LYS A 54 10.67 4.35 -14.54
CA LYS A 54 11.81 3.40 -14.49
C LYS A 54 13.09 4.08 -14.03
N ARG A 55 13.40 5.26 -14.57
CA ARG A 55 14.60 6.02 -14.18
C ARG A 55 14.57 6.46 -12.72
N ALA A 56 13.41 6.91 -12.24
CA ALA A 56 13.21 7.28 -10.84
C ALA A 56 13.34 6.05 -9.93
N PHE A 57 12.70 4.93 -10.28
CA PHE A 57 12.81 3.67 -9.55
C PHE A 57 14.26 3.18 -9.46
N GLU A 58 14.99 3.14 -10.59
CA GLU A 58 16.41 2.79 -10.64
C GLU A 58 17.29 3.70 -9.77
N ALA A 59 16.96 4.99 -9.68
CA ALA A 59 17.67 5.93 -8.81
C ALA A 59 17.43 5.65 -7.32
N LEU A 60 16.19 5.32 -6.95
CA LEU A 60 15.81 5.06 -5.55
C LEU A 60 16.21 3.65 -5.06
N THR A 61 16.46 2.71 -5.97
CA THR A 61 16.75 1.30 -5.63
C THR A 61 18.23 0.93 -5.70
N ARG A 62 19.13 1.92 -5.76
CA ARG A 62 20.59 1.70 -5.89
C ARG A 62 21.22 0.98 -4.70
N TYR A 63 20.59 1.02 -3.54
CA TYR A 63 21.11 0.46 -2.30
C TYR A 63 20.23 -0.65 -1.78
N LYS A 64 20.83 -1.54 -0.98
CA LYS A 64 20.13 -2.58 -0.23
C LYS A 64 19.86 -2.10 1.19
N TYR A 65 18.59 -2.07 1.57
CA TYR A 65 18.09 -1.59 2.86
C TYR A 65 17.78 -2.75 3.82
N LYS A 66 17.62 -2.44 5.12
CA LYS A 66 17.12 -3.39 6.13
C LYS A 66 15.71 -3.87 5.80
N ASN A 67 14.86 -2.94 5.38
CA ASN A 67 13.51 -3.16 4.86
C ASN A 67 13.17 -1.98 3.95
N ALA A 68 12.74 -2.23 2.70
CA ALA A 68 12.29 -1.18 1.81
C ALA A 68 10.81 -1.35 1.43
N ILE A 69 10.08 -0.24 1.40
CA ILE A 69 8.71 -0.18 0.90
C ILE A 69 8.66 0.81 -0.26
N VAL A 70 8.09 0.39 -1.38
CA VAL A 70 7.84 1.28 -2.52
C VAL A 70 6.43 1.84 -2.41
N TYR A 71 6.32 3.17 -2.43
CA TYR A 71 5.04 3.85 -2.51
C TYR A 71 4.90 4.53 -3.86
N VAL A 72 3.93 4.11 -4.67
CA VAL A 72 3.65 4.71 -5.98
C VAL A 72 2.37 5.51 -5.90
N ALA A 73 2.49 6.83 -5.91
CA ALA A 73 1.38 7.76 -5.71
C ALA A 73 1.08 8.54 -6.99
N GLY A 74 -0.20 8.73 -7.30
CA GLY A 74 -0.64 9.56 -8.43
C GLY A 74 -2.05 9.23 -8.88
N HIS A 75 -2.53 9.96 -9.89
CA HIS A 75 -3.82 9.68 -10.52
C HIS A 75 -3.87 8.29 -11.14
N GLY A 76 -5.01 7.63 -11.01
CA GLY A 76 -5.25 6.29 -11.50
C GLY A 76 -6.48 6.16 -12.39
N ASP A 77 -6.36 5.33 -13.42
CA ASP A 77 -7.46 4.91 -14.30
C ASP A 77 -7.80 3.41 -14.13
N GLY A 78 -7.21 2.78 -13.11
CA GLY A 78 -7.29 1.35 -12.82
C GLY A 78 -6.39 0.45 -13.65
N GLN A 79 -5.61 1.01 -14.59
CA GLN A 79 -4.55 0.32 -15.35
C GLN A 79 -3.20 0.98 -15.19
N ARG A 80 -3.18 2.26 -14.81
CA ARG A 80 -2.02 3.11 -14.69
C ARG A 80 -2.04 3.88 -13.39
N VAL A 81 -0.86 4.28 -12.95
CA VAL A 81 -0.63 5.32 -11.94
C VAL A 81 0.26 6.37 -12.59
N GLY A 82 -0.19 7.62 -12.66
CA GLY A 82 0.64 8.71 -13.21
C GLY A 82 1.14 8.46 -14.63
N GLY A 83 0.34 7.79 -15.47
CA GLY A 83 0.69 7.42 -16.84
C GLY A 83 1.53 6.13 -17.00
N ALA A 84 2.13 5.61 -15.92
CA ALA A 84 2.86 4.33 -15.92
C ALA A 84 1.89 3.16 -15.68
N LYS A 85 2.03 2.05 -16.45
CA LYS A 85 1.14 0.89 -16.29
C LYS A 85 1.43 0.18 -14.96
N ILE A 86 0.38 -0.25 -14.27
CA ILE A 86 0.50 -1.04 -13.02
C ILE A 86 1.34 -2.31 -13.24
N LEU A 87 1.18 -2.96 -14.40
CA LEU A 87 2.03 -4.09 -14.79
C LEU A 87 3.52 -3.71 -14.80
N ASP A 88 3.88 -2.60 -15.46
CA ASP A 88 5.28 -2.16 -15.58
C ASP A 88 5.85 -1.74 -14.21
N ILE A 89 5.03 -1.09 -13.37
CA ILE A 89 5.36 -0.73 -11.98
C ILE A 89 5.68 -2.00 -11.18
N MET A 90 4.78 -2.97 -11.18
CA MET A 90 4.92 -4.20 -10.41
C MET A 90 6.07 -5.07 -10.92
N VAL A 91 6.34 -5.09 -12.24
CA VAL A 91 7.54 -5.75 -12.79
C VAL A 91 8.82 -5.09 -12.29
N ALA A 92 8.90 -3.76 -12.27
CA ALA A 92 10.07 -3.07 -11.72
C ALA A 92 10.28 -3.39 -10.23
N CYS A 93 9.21 -3.34 -9.43
CA CYS A 93 9.25 -3.71 -8.02
C CYS A 93 9.69 -5.16 -7.81
N ASN A 94 9.13 -6.10 -8.58
CA ASN A 94 9.49 -7.52 -8.55
C ASN A 94 10.99 -7.72 -8.81
N LEU A 95 11.51 -7.15 -9.91
CA LEU A 95 12.91 -7.27 -10.30
C LEU A 95 13.87 -6.59 -9.30
N GLY A 96 13.46 -5.46 -8.72
CA GLY A 96 14.23 -4.73 -7.72
C GLY A 96 14.16 -5.33 -6.31
N ALA A 97 13.17 -6.20 -6.03
CA ALA A 97 12.86 -6.61 -4.66
C ALA A 97 14.02 -7.31 -3.95
N ALA A 98 14.71 -8.23 -4.63
CA ALA A 98 15.84 -8.93 -4.04
C ALA A 98 17.07 -8.03 -3.87
N ALA A 99 17.32 -7.12 -4.82
CA ALA A 99 18.49 -6.25 -4.83
C ALA A 99 18.41 -5.19 -3.72
N SER A 100 17.25 -4.55 -3.55
CA SER A 100 17.06 -3.47 -2.57
C SER A 100 16.41 -3.90 -1.27
N ASN A 101 16.02 -5.19 -1.17
CA ASN A 101 15.23 -5.76 -0.08
C ASN A 101 13.86 -5.08 0.08
N ILE A 102 13.15 -4.95 -1.05
CA ILE A 102 11.79 -4.43 -1.09
C ILE A 102 10.85 -5.52 -0.58
N THR A 103 10.14 -5.25 0.51
CA THR A 103 9.19 -6.20 1.11
C THR A 103 7.75 -5.86 0.76
N GLY A 104 7.48 -4.60 0.45
CA GLY A 104 6.12 -4.08 0.28
C GLY A 104 5.99 -3.09 -0.86
N VAL A 105 4.79 -3.06 -1.46
CA VAL A 105 4.39 -2.01 -2.41
C VAL A 105 3.03 -1.45 -2.01
N VAL A 106 2.90 -0.13 -1.98
CA VAL A 106 1.60 0.55 -1.89
C VAL A 106 1.33 1.27 -3.21
N LEU A 107 0.21 0.94 -3.84
CA LEU A 107 -0.29 1.61 -5.05
C LEU A 107 -1.33 2.67 -4.65
N GLY A 108 -0.85 3.83 -4.19
CA GLY A 108 -1.63 5.00 -3.74
C GLY A 108 -2.32 5.74 -4.88
N SER A 109 -3.26 5.05 -5.53
CA SER A 109 -3.88 5.49 -6.75
C SER A 109 -5.26 4.88 -6.90
N CYS A 110 -6.21 5.67 -7.40
CA CYS A 110 -7.57 5.23 -7.69
C CYS A 110 -7.60 3.95 -8.53
N LEU A 111 -8.45 3.01 -8.12
CA LEU A 111 -8.73 1.76 -8.83
C LEU A 111 -7.49 0.87 -9.10
N SER A 112 -6.38 1.05 -8.37
CA SER A 112 -5.13 0.31 -8.59
C SER A 112 -5.21 -1.21 -8.36
N SER A 113 -6.17 -1.72 -7.57
CA SER A 113 -6.50 -3.16 -7.50
C SER A 113 -7.60 -3.57 -8.50
N GLY A 114 -8.09 -2.61 -9.28
CA GLY A 114 -9.12 -2.74 -10.31
C GLY A 114 -10.50 -2.28 -9.85
N GLY A 115 -11.35 -1.95 -10.82
CA GLY A 115 -12.77 -1.63 -10.59
C GLY A 115 -13.69 -2.81 -10.92
N ALA A 116 -15.00 -2.62 -10.77
CA ALA A 116 -16.02 -3.66 -10.99
C ALA A 116 -15.92 -4.39 -12.35
N LYS A 117 -15.42 -3.71 -13.39
CA LYS A 117 -15.30 -4.26 -14.75
C LYS A 117 -13.96 -4.94 -15.04
N ARG A 118 -12.92 -4.65 -14.26
CA ARG A 118 -11.56 -5.12 -14.53
C ARG A 118 -10.72 -5.12 -13.25
N SER A 119 -10.43 -6.33 -12.77
CA SER A 119 -9.57 -6.55 -11.61
C SER A 119 -8.08 -6.58 -12.00
N GLN A 120 -7.22 -6.05 -11.12
CA GLN A 120 -5.77 -6.17 -11.19
C GLN A 120 -5.22 -7.26 -10.25
N ALA A 121 -6.09 -7.94 -9.50
CA ALA A 121 -5.69 -8.93 -8.48
C ALA A 121 -4.79 -10.04 -9.04
N ASN A 122 -5.09 -10.57 -10.23
CA ASN A 122 -4.26 -11.61 -10.85
C ASN A 122 -2.85 -11.11 -11.20
N ILE A 123 -2.74 -9.89 -11.73
CA ILE A 123 -1.44 -9.27 -12.05
C ILE A 123 -0.63 -9.08 -10.77
N ILE A 124 -1.27 -8.56 -9.72
CA ILE A 124 -0.63 -8.33 -8.42
C ILE A 124 -0.17 -9.66 -7.81
N ASN A 125 -1.03 -10.67 -7.75
CA ASN A 125 -0.69 -11.99 -7.17
C ASN A 125 0.47 -12.66 -7.91
N VAL A 126 0.48 -12.64 -9.25
CA VAL A 126 1.57 -13.24 -10.05
C VAL A 126 2.90 -12.52 -9.79
N LEU A 127 2.89 -11.20 -9.75
CA LEU A 127 4.12 -10.42 -9.58
C LEU A 127 4.65 -10.43 -8.15
N ILE A 128 3.80 -10.66 -7.16
CA ILE A 128 4.23 -11.01 -5.80
C ILE A 128 4.88 -12.40 -5.80
N GLN A 129 4.24 -13.40 -6.43
CA GLN A 129 4.69 -14.81 -6.43
C GLN A 129 6.11 -15.00 -6.95
N GLU A 130 6.45 -14.30 -8.01
CA GLU A 130 7.77 -14.39 -8.66
C GLU A 130 8.80 -13.42 -8.03
N SER A 131 8.62 -12.98 -6.77
CA SER A 131 9.45 -11.94 -6.15
C SER A 131 9.77 -12.16 -4.66
N ASN A 132 10.59 -11.27 -4.11
CA ASN A 132 10.81 -11.10 -2.68
C ASN A 132 9.77 -10.20 -1.98
N LEU A 133 8.76 -9.69 -2.71
CA LEU A 133 7.66 -8.93 -2.12
C LEU A 133 6.84 -9.85 -1.22
N ALA A 134 6.58 -9.40 0.00
CA ALA A 134 5.74 -10.09 0.96
C ALA A 134 4.30 -9.58 0.92
N TRP A 135 4.08 -8.31 0.54
CA TRP A 135 2.75 -7.72 0.55
C TRP A 135 2.57 -6.59 -0.46
N VAL A 136 1.32 -6.32 -0.83
CA VAL A 136 0.90 -5.17 -1.63
C VAL A 136 -0.41 -4.61 -1.08
N ALA A 137 -0.52 -3.29 -0.99
CA ALA A 137 -1.78 -2.59 -0.77
C ALA A 137 -2.17 -1.79 -2.01
N ALA A 138 -3.45 -1.79 -2.36
CA ALA A 138 -3.99 -1.12 -3.54
C ALA A 138 -5.48 -0.79 -3.35
N TYR A 139 -6.05 0.09 -4.18
CA TYR A 139 -7.41 0.60 -4.03
C TYR A 139 -8.34 0.06 -5.12
N ASN A 140 -9.57 -0.31 -4.75
CA ASN A 140 -10.61 -0.71 -5.72
C ASN A 140 -11.68 0.38 -5.93
N CYS A 141 -11.43 1.58 -5.40
CA CYS A 141 -12.32 2.73 -5.48
C CYS A 141 -11.62 3.95 -6.08
N VAL A 142 -12.41 4.97 -6.42
CA VAL A 142 -11.91 6.33 -6.67
C VAL A 142 -11.64 6.95 -5.31
N ALA A 143 -10.42 6.77 -4.82
CA ALA A 143 -10.01 7.14 -3.49
C ALA A 143 -9.95 8.66 -3.33
N PHE A 144 -10.43 9.17 -2.19
CA PHE A 144 -10.20 10.53 -1.78
C PHE A 144 -8.74 10.67 -1.36
N TRP A 145 -8.06 11.66 -1.94
CA TRP A 145 -6.61 11.80 -1.85
C TRP A 145 -6.11 11.90 -0.41
N HIS A 146 -6.78 12.69 0.44
CA HIS A 146 -6.31 12.92 1.80
C HIS A 146 -6.49 11.69 2.69
N GLU A 147 -7.70 11.12 2.71
CA GLU A 147 -8.08 9.96 3.50
C GLU A 147 -7.23 8.73 3.13
N SER A 148 -7.03 8.49 1.83
CA SER A 148 -6.14 7.42 1.36
C SER A 148 -4.68 7.66 1.71
N THR A 149 -4.19 8.90 1.63
CA THR A 149 -2.81 9.21 2.08
C THR A 149 -2.63 8.92 3.58
N MET A 150 -3.65 9.14 4.42
CA MET A 150 -3.57 8.84 5.86
C MET A 150 -3.52 7.32 6.11
N VAL A 151 -4.32 6.55 5.38
CA VAL A 151 -4.28 5.07 5.44
C VAL A 151 -2.94 4.55 4.93
N ASP A 152 -2.47 5.02 3.78
CA ASP A 152 -1.18 4.64 3.20
C ASP A 152 -0.04 4.91 4.18
N LEU A 153 -0.01 6.10 4.80
CA LEU A 153 0.99 6.49 5.79
C LEU A 153 0.99 5.53 6.99
N SER A 154 -0.18 5.19 7.51
CA SER A 154 -0.32 4.31 8.67
C SER A 154 0.12 2.87 8.36
N VAL A 155 -0.32 2.33 7.21
CA VAL A 155 0.11 1.00 6.74
C VAL A 155 1.63 0.97 6.54
N ILE A 156 2.20 1.98 5.87
CA ILE A 156 3.64 2.03 5.63
C ILE A 156 4.42 2.17 6.95
N ARG A 157 3.93 2.99 7.89
CA ARG A 157 4.52 3.13 9.24
C ARG A 157 4.62 1.80 9.95
N GLN A 158 3.56 1.01 9.92
CA GLN A 158 3.55 -0.29 10.59
C GLN A 158 4.46 -1.28 9.87
N MET A 159 4.32 -1.40 8.54
CA MET A 159 5.03 -2.39 7.75
C MET A 159 6.52 -2.12 7.61
N ILE A 160 6.98 -0.85 7.70
CA ILE A 160 8.41 -0.53 7.63
C ILE A 160 9.14 -0.98 8.91
N MET A 161 8.43 -1.01 10.03
CA MET A 161 8.92 -1.44 11.34
C MET A 161 8.80 -2.96 11.57
N ALA A 162 8.04 -3.66 10.73
CA ALA A 162 7.86 -5.11 10.84
C ALA A 162 9.20 -5.85 10.71
N GLU A 163 9.43 -6.76 11.66
CA GLU A 163 10.59 -7.66 11.64
C GLU A 163 10.49 -8.73 10.55
N GLU A 164 11.64 -9.28 10.15
CA GLU A 164 11.73 -10.33 9.13
C GLU A 164 10.86 -11.57 9.45
N SER A 165 10.76 -11.92 10.73
CA SER A 165 9.94 -13.04 11.23
C SER A 165 8.46 -12.89 10.85
N HIS A 166 7.92 -11.67 10.83
CA HIS A 166 6.52 -11.41 10.47
C HIS A 166 6.23 -11.77 9.01
N PHE A 167 7.23 -11.69 8.12
CA PHE A 167 7.05 -12.02 6.70
C PHE A 167 7.14 -13.53 6.41
N ASN A 168 7.42 -14.36 7.42
CA ASN A 168 7.56 -15.82 7.24
C ASN A 168 6.22 -16.56 7.32
N SER A 169 5.16 -15.91 7.83
CA SER A 169 3.81 -16.47 7.88
C SER A 169 2.79 -15.48 7.33
N ARG A 170 1.66 -16.00 6.83
CA ARG A 170 0.59 -15.14 6.30
C ARG A 170 -0.10 -14.39 7.41
N GLU A 171 -0.34 -15.09 8.51
CA GLU A 171 -0.88 -14.54 9.74
C GLU A 171 -0.03 -13.38 10.26
N GLY A 172 1.30 -13.50 10.24
CA GLY A 172 2.20 -12.40 10.62
C GLY A 172 2.05 -11.18 9.72
N ILE A 173 1.96 -11.37 8.40
CA ILE A 173 1.73 -10.27 7.45
C ILE A 173 0.35 -9.64 7.68
N VAL A 174 -0.69 -10.46 7.81
CA VAL A 174 -2.08 -10.02 8.02
C VAL A 174 -2.21 -9.23 9.32
N ALA A 175 -1.63 -9.70 10.42
CA ALA A 175 -1.63 -9.01 11.70
C ALA A 175 -0.95 -7.64 11.60
N GLN A 176 0.20 -7.54 10.92
CA GLN A 176 0.88 -6.26 10.72
C GLN A 176 0.07 -5.29 9.85
N LEU A 177 -0.59 -5.78 8.80
CA LEU A 177 -1.48 -4.95 7.98
C LEU A 177 -2.71 -4.48 8.78
N ALA A 178 -3.28 -5.34 9.62
CA ALA A 178 -4.41 -5.02 10.49
C ALA A 178 -4.04 -3.96 11.54
N MET A 179 -2.90 -4.12 12.22
CA MET A 179 -2.34 -3.08 13.10
C MET A 179 -2.13 -1.75 12.34
N GLY A 180 -1.70 -1.83 11.08
CA GLY A 180 -1.51 -0.66 10.23
C GLY A 180 -2.80 0.13 9.95
N ILE A 181 -3.97 -0.47 10.12
CA ILE A 181 -5.28 0.18 9.93
C ILE A 181 -6.16 0.17 11.18
N GLU A 182 -5.65 -0.24 12.35
CA GLU A 182 -6.43 -0.47 13.57
C GLU A 182 -7.17 0.77 14.06
N CYS A 183 -6.60 1.96 13.85
CA CYS A 183 -7.20 3.24 14.28
C CYS A 183 -8.28 3.78 13.33
N PHE A 184 -8.52 3.13 12.18
CA PHE A 184 -9.51 3.59 11.22
C PHE A 184 -10.81 2.79 11.36
N SER A 185 -11.94 3.50 11.34
CA SER A 185 -13.23 2.84 11.23
C SER A 185 -13.33 2.07 9.90
N PRO A 186 -13.77 0.81 9.89
CA PRO A 186 -14.02 0.06 8.66
C PRO A 186 -15.04 0.77 7.75
N GLN A 187 -15.92 1.58 8.34
CA GLN A 187 -16.99 2.31 7.65
C GLN A 187 -16.63 3.75 7.29
N ALA A 188 -15.42 4.20 7.63
CA ALA A 188 -14.94 5.51 7.21
C ALA A 188 -15.00 5.63 5.68
N PRO A 189 -15.57 6.70 5.12
CA PRO A 189 -15.60 6.89 3.68
C PRO A 189 -14.19 7.21 3.17
N ILE A 190 -13.68 6.41 2.26
CA ILE A 190 -12.37 6.60 1.63
C ILE A 190 -12.46 6.94 0.15
N GLY A 191 -13.65 6.88 -0.45
CA GLY A 191 -13.79 7.19 -1.86
C GLY A 191 -15.18 6.99 -2.39
N ARG A 192 -15.25 6.77 -3.71
CA ARG A 192 -16.47 6.44 -4.44
C ARG A 192 -16.25 5.23 -5.35
N PRO A 193 -17.32 4.52 -5.72
CA PRO A 193 -17.25 3.51 -6.76
C PRO A 193 -16.67 4.07 -8.06
N GLY A 194 -16.02 3.21 -8.85
CA GLY A 194 -15.58 3.57 -10.21
C GLY A 194 -16.73 3.79 -11.21
N SER A 195 -17.97 3.48 -10.81
CA SER A 195 -19.20 3.78 -11.57
C SER A 195 -19.77 5.15 -11.17
N THR A 196 -20.42 5.83 -12.11
CA THR A 196 -21.14 7.10 -11.86
C THR A 196 -22.38 6.92 -10.98
N GLU A 197 -22.82 5.69 -10.75
CA GLU A 197 -23.90 5.32 -9.86
C GLU A 197 -23.30 4.69 -8.59
N GLY A 198 -23.63 5.24 -7.42
CA GLY A 198 -23.25 4.69 -6.12
C GLY A 198 -22.97 5.73 -5.03
N GLY A 199 -23.14 5.32 -3.77
CA GLY A 199 -22.79 6.12 -2.59
C GLY A 199 -21.29 6.16 -2.32
N LEU A 200 -20.89 6.52 -1.10
CA LEU A 200 -19.49 6.49 -0.67
C LEU A 200 -19.00 5.03 -0.54
N THR A 201 -17.73 4.79 -0.85
CA THR A 201 -17.04 3.52 -0.59
C THR A 201 -16.37 3.59 0.78
N SER A 202 -16.64 2.60 1.63
CA SER A 202 -16.02 2.47 2.94
C SER A 202 -14.58 1.98 2.87
N LEU A 203 -13.78 2.22 3.90
CA LEU A 203 -12.42 1.70 3.99
C LEU A 203 -12.39 0.19 3.83
N LYS A 204 -13.30 -0.53 4.50
CA LYS A 204 -13.42 -1.99 4.45
C LYS A 204 -13.48 -2.53 3.03
N THR A 205 -14.21 -1.82 2.17
CA THR A 205 -14.44 -2.24 0.79
C THR A 205 -13.57 -1.49 -0.21
N GLY A 206 -12.86 -0.44 0.20
CA GLY A 206 -12.12 0.49 -0.67
C GLY A 206 -10.64 0.15 -0.87
N VAL A 207 -10.06 -0.62 0.06
CA VAL A 207 -8.66 -1.06 0.03
C VAL A 207 -8.60 -2.57 -0.18
N SER A 208 -7.54 -3.03 -0.83
CA SER A 208 -7.24 -4.44 -1.05
C SER A 208 -5.81 -4.74 -0.64
N PHE A 209 -5.65 -5.78 0.17
CA PHE A 209 -4.36 -6.28 0.61
C PHE A 209 -4.06 -7.62 -0.04
N PHE A 210 -2.82 -7.79 -0.48
CA PHE A 210 -2.30 -9.02 -1.05
C PHE A 210 -1.07 -9.44 -0.26
N ALA A 211 -0.93 -10.74 0.03
CA ALA A 211 0.17 -11.23 0.84
C ALA A 211 0.72 -12.56 0.33
N GLN A 212 2.04 -12.70 0.41
CA GLN A 212 2.78 -13.92 0.22
C GLN A 212 3.83 -14.07 1.32
N PRO A 213 3.72 -15.10 2.16
CA PRO A 213 4.80 -15.42 3.09
C PRO A 213 6.06 -15.83 2.34
N ARG A 214 7.22 -15.49 2.90
CA ARG A 214 8.52 -15.93 2.39
C ARG A 214 8.65 -17.45 2.45
N GLY A 215 9.55 -18.00 1.64
CA GLY A 215 9.83 -19.43 1.60
C GLY A 215 9.11 -20.18 0.47
N ARG A 216 9.51 -21.45 0.27
CA ARG A 216 9.05 -22.26 -0.86
C ARG A 216 7.61 -22.75 -0.66
N GLY A 217 6.84 -22.79 -1.75
CA GLY A 217 5.50 -23.36 -1.78
C GLY A 217 4.37 -22.41 -1.35
N ASN A 218 4.71 -21.23 -0.83
CA ASN A 218 3.73 -20.20 -0.54
C ASN A 218 3.21 -19.55 -1.83
N ARG A 219 1.92 -19.21 -1.83
CA ARG A 219 1.25 -18.52 -2.94
C ARG A 219 0.67 -17.20 -2.44
N SER A 220 0.87 -16.15 -3.23
CA SER A 220 0.18 -14.88 -3.06
C SER A 220 -1.33 -15.03 -3.26
N ARG A 221 -2.10 -14.33 -2.43
CA ARG A 221 -3.54 -14.14 -2.57
C ARG A 221 -3.97 -12.79 -1.99
N CYS A 222 -5.19 -12.38 -2.31
CA CYS A 222 -5.87 -11.30 -1.58
C CYS A 222 -6.18 -11.78 -0.16
N VAL A 223 -5.84 -10.99 0.85
CA VAL A 223 -6.03 -11.27 2.28
C VAL A 223 -6.84 -10.18 2.99
N THR A 224 -7.59 -9.37 2.24
CA THR A 224 -8.32 -8.22 2.78
C THR A 224 -9.31 -8.61 3.88
N GLU A 225 -10.09 -9.68 3.69
CA GLU A 225 -11.02 -10.16 4.73
C GLU A 225 -10.25 -10.61 5.99
N GLU A 226 -9.16 -11.37 5.81
CA GLU A 226 -8.30 -11.83 6.93
C GLU A 226 -7.74 -10.63 7.73
N VAL A 227 -7.39 -9.53 7.06
CA VAL A 227 -6.94 -8.29 7.70
C VAL A 227 -8.05 -7.65 8.54
N TRP A 228 -9.29 -7.65 8.07
CA TRP A 228 -10.43 -7.14 8.85
C TRP A 228 -10.85 -8.06 9.99
N ASP A 229 -10.65 -9.37 9.85
CA ASP A 229 -10.87 -10.32 10.93
C ASP A 229 -9.89 -10.01 12.08
N PHE A 230 -8.59 -9.88 11.78
CA PHE A 230 -7.56 -9.48 12.75
C PHE A 230 -7.75 -8.07 13.30
N TRP A 231 -8.31 -7.15 12.50
CA TRP A 231 -8.58 -5.78 12.95
C TRP A 231 -9.52 -5.75 14.17
N ASN A 232 -10.50 -6.68 14.23
CA ASN A 232 -11.42 -6.77 15.36
C ASN A 232 -10.70 -7.10 16.67
N ASP A 233 -9.62 -7.88 16.62
CA ASP A 233 -8.84 -8.27 17.80
C ASP A 233 -8.11 -7.08 18.44
N PHE A 234 -7.95 -5.96 17.72
CA PHE A 234 -7.35 -4.72 18.22
C PHE A 234 -8.38 -3.72 18.78
N GLN A 235 -9.67 -4.00 18.64
CA GLN A 235 -10.71 -3.11 19.14
C GLN A 235 -11.01 -3.38 20.61
N VAL A 236 -11.15 -2.31 21.38
CA VAL A 236 -11.70 -2.41 22.74
C VAL A 236 -13.22 -2.59 22.59
N LEU A 237 -13.73 -3.75 23.00
CA LEU A 237 -15.18 -3.98 23.09
C LEU A 237 -15.76 -3.03 24.14
N GLY A 238 -16.87 -2.37 23.82
CA GLY A 238 -17.62 -1.60 24.81
C GLY A 238 -18.29 -2.53 25.82
N GLU A 239 -18.49 -2.07 27.06
CA GLU A 239 -19.15 -2.83 28.14
C GLU A 239 -20.56 -3.37 27.74
N ASP A 240 -21.19 -2.80 26.70
CA ASP A 240 -22.49 -3.25 26.20
C ASP A 240 -22.43 -4.46 25.24
N ASP A 241 -21.27 -4.83 24.71
CA ASP A 241 -21.11 -5.97 23.79
C ASP A 241 -20.93 -7.32 24.53
N GLU A 242 -20.60 -7.31 25.82
CA GLU A 242 -20.53 -8.53 26.65
C GLU A 242 -21.93 -9.15 26.88
N LEU A 243 -22.99 -8.33 26.94
CA LEU A 243 -24.37 -8.80 27.12
C LEU A 243 -24.95 -9.50 25.88
N ALA A 244 -24.38 -9.26 24.68
CA ALA A 244 -24.82 -9.94 23.46
C ALA A 244 -24.15 -11.32 23.29
N ALA A 245 -22.99 -11.54 23.92
CA ALA A 245 -22.24 -12.79 23.83
C ALA A 245 -22.79 -13.90 24.75
N GLU A 246 -23.60 -13.57 25.75
CA GLU A 246 -24.24 -14.57 26.64
C GLU A 246 -25.55 -15.17 26.10
N PHE A 247 -26.01 -14.74 24.91
CA PHE A 247 -27.28 -15.20 24.32
C PHE A 247 -27.15 -15.96 22.98
N TYR A 248 -25.96 -16.45 22.63
CA TYR A 248 -25.75 -17.37 21.50
C TYR A 248 -24.95 -18.62 21.88
#